data_AF-A0A2V5JR53-F1
#
_entry.id   AF-A0A2V5JR53-F1
#
_cell.length_a   1.000
_cell.length_b   1.000
_cell.length_c   1.000
_cell.angle_alpha   90.00
_cell.angle_beta   90.00
_cell.angle_gamma   90.00
#
_symmetry.space_group_name_H-M   'P 1'
#
loop_
_entity.id
_entity.type
_entity.pdbx_description
1 polymer ?
#
loop_
_entity_poly.entity_id
_entity_poly.type
_entity_poly.pdbx_seq_one_letter_code
_entity_poly.pdbx_strand_id
1 'polypeptide(L)'
;MIPTANPDQLGLFQSGGVDAVWTVEPWVTRLERDAKARVFLDDKDIITTWLVSSVKLLRDRHDLAKKIADANVELTKWMQRNQEEAQKLLIEELKAETRADFAPDAVAQAWNRIQFTSDVSLDLVAKSVQDGKDAGFLKGSTDTSKLVETP
;
A
#
# COMPACT_ATOMS: atom_id res chain seq x y z
N MET A 1 -11.10 17.37 -4.13
CA MET A 1 -9.95 16.46 -4.26
C MET A 1 -9.49 16.49 -5.70
N ILE A 2 -8.20 16.72 -5.95
CA ILE A 2 -7.62 16.62 -7.29
C ILE A 2 -6.91 15.25 -7.34
N PRO A 3 -7.37 14.29 -8.16
CA PRO A 3 -6.63 13.05 -8.34
C PRO A 3 -5.25 13.37 -8.92
N THR A 4 -4.20 12.95 -8.24
CA THR A 4 -2.80 13.21 -8.64
C THR A 4 -1.98 11.98 -8.33
N ALA A 5 -1.21 11.51 -9.31
CA ALA A 5 -0.30 10.40 -9.11
C ALA A 5 0.73 10.76 -8.02
N ASN A 6 1.03 9.82 -7.13
CA ASN A 6 1.90 10.08 -5.98
C ASN A 6 3.25 10.75 -6.33
N PRO A 7 3.94 10.39 -7.44
CA PRO A 7 5.17 11.08 -7.87
C PRO A 7 5.03 12.58 -8.11
N ASP A 8 3.86 13.03 -8.54
CA ASP A 8 3.63 14.42 -8.96
C ASP A 8 3.19 15.32 -7.79
N GLN A 9 2.78 14.72 -6.67
CA GLN A 9 2.26 15.44 -5.50
C GLN A 9 3.30 16.37 -4.87
N LEU A 10 4.58 15.98 -4.86
CA LEU A 10 5.66 16.81 -4.29
C LEU A 10 5.76 18.17 -5.01
N GLY A 11 5.74 18.16 -6.35
CA GLY A 11 5.84 19.38 -7.15
C GLY A 11 4.63 20.30 -6.97
N LEU A 12 3.42 19.73 -6.89
CA LEU A 12 2.20 20.50 -6.61
C LEU A 12 2.24 21.13 -5.21
N PHE A 13 2.71 20.39 -4.20
CA PHE A 13 2.82 20.91 -2.84
C PHE A 13 3.87 22.03 -2.75
N GLN A 14 5.06 21.83 -3.33
CA GLN A 14 6.12 22.85 -3.32
C GLN A 14 5.74 24.13 -4.09
N SER A 15 4.95 24.01 -5.16
CA SER A 15 4.48 25.18 -5.93
C SER A 15 3.30 25.91 -5.29
N GLY A 16 2.74 25.39 -4.19
CA GLY A 16 1.54 25.94 -3.55
C GLY A 16 0.26 25.68 -4.33
N GLY A 17 0.27 24.73 -5.28
CA GLY A 17 -0.93 24.31 -6.00
C GLY A 17 -1.92 23.51 -5.14
N VAL A 18 -1.45 22.98 -4.00
CA VAL A 18 -2.27 22.32 -2.98
C VAL A 18 -1.77 22.67 -1.57
N ASP A 19 -2.68 22.80 -0.62
CA ASP A 19 -2.35 23.05 0.80
C ASP A 19 -2.01 21.77 1.57
N ALA A 20 -2.50 20.62 1.10
CA ALA A 20 -2.34 19.31 1.72
C ALA A 20 -2.41 18.19 0.68
N VAL A 21 -1.79 17.05 1.01
CA VAL A 21 -1.82 15.84 0.18
C VAL A 21 -2.16 14.63 1.06
N TRP A 22 -2.99 13.73 0.53
CA TRP A 22 -3.30 12.43 1.14
C TRP A 22 -2.53 11.35 0.37
N THR A 23 -1.56 10.70 1.03
CA THR A 23 -0.62 9.81 0.34
C THR A 23 -0.08 8.72 1.25
N VAL A 24 0.74 7.82 0.70
CA VAL A 24 1.35 6.66 1.39
C VAL A 24 2.87 6.74 1.33
N GLU A 25 3.58 5.91 2.10
CA GLU A 25 5.02 5.78 1.93
C GLU A 25 5.39 5.22 0.53
N PRO A 26 6.55 5.59 -0.04
CA PRO A 26 7.59 6.46 0.53
C PRO A 26 7.34 7.97 0.34
N TRP A 27 6.17 8.37 -0.16
CA TRP A 27 5.88 9.76 -0.54
C TRP A 27 5.75 10.69 0.66
N VAL A 28 5.25 10.18 1.78
CA VAL A 28 5.22 10.93 3.06
C VAL A 28 6.63 11.30 3.48
N THR A 29 7.55 10.33 3.56
CA THR A 29 8.97 10.57 3.87
C THR A 29 9.58 11.60 2.93
N ARG A 30 9.28 11.50 1.63
CA ARG A 30 9.78 12.44 0.62
C ARG A 30 9.25 13.87 0.83
N LEU A 31 7.98 14.04 1.18
CA LEU A 31 7.39 15.36 1.45
C LEU A 31 7.97 16.01 2.71
N GLU A 32 8.15 15.25 3.78
CA GLU A 32 8.78 15.74 5.01
C GLU A 32 10.21 16.23 4.74
N ARG A 33 10.99 15.46 3.98
CA ARG A 33 12.40 15.77 3.69
C ARG A 33 12.56 16.90 2.67
N ASP A 34 11.87 16.79 1.53
CA ASP A 34 12.14 17.62 0.35
C ASP A 34 11.27 18.89 0.31
N ALA A 35 10.13 18.89 1.02
CA ALA A 35 9.21 20.04 1.09
C ALA A 35 8.99 20.59 2.50
N LYS A 36 9.66 20.03 3.53
CA LYS A 36 9.47 20.41 4.95
C LYS A 36 8.00 20.32 5.38
N ALA A 37 7.25 19.43 4.74
CA ALA A 37 5.87 19.14 5.11
C ALA A 37 5.83 18.54 6.51
N ARG A 38 4.64 18.56 7.13
CA ARG A 38 4.40 17.92 8.44
C ARG A 38 3.18 17.03 8.32
N VAL A 39 3.25 15.86 8.95
CA VAL A 39 2.10 14.97 9.05
C VAL A 39 1.01 15.66 9.89
N PHE A 40 -0.13 15.91 9.28
CA PHE A 40 -1.32 16.45 9.95
C PHE A 40 -2.21 15.33 10.52
N LEU A 41 -2.37 14.25 9.76
CA LEU A 41 -3.13 13.05 10.11
C LEU A 41 -2.39 11.81 9.63
N ASP A 42 -2.31 10.79 10.49
CA ASP A 42 -1.73 9.47 10.21
C ASP A 42 -2.80 8.43 10.54
N ASP A 43 -3.44 7.86 9.51
CA ASP A 43 -4.45 6.82 9.64
C ASP A 43 -3.80 5.44 9.47
N LYS A 44 -3.69 4.71 10.57
CA LYS A 44 -3.06 3.37 10.62
C LYS A 44 -4.07 2.24 10.48
N ASP A 45 -5.35 2.54 10.60
CA ASP A 45 -6.43 1.55 10.58
C ASP A 45 -7.05 1.49 9.17
N ILE A 46 -6.18 1.37 8.15
CA ILE A 46 -6.56 1.32 6.74
C ILE A 46 -5.70 0.31 5.97
N ILE A 47 -6.33 -0.45 5.06
CA ILE A 47 -5.62 -1.35 4.16
C ILE A 47 -5.31 -0.62 2.86
N THR A 48 -4.03 -0.40 2.58
CA THR A 48 -3.57 0.37 1.41
C THR A 48 -3.34 -0.50 0.17
N THR A 49 -2.84 -1.74 0.34
CA THR A 49 -2.51 -2.66 -0.77
C THR A 49 -3.12 -4.04 -0.52
N TRP A 50 -3.73 -4.60 -1.56
CA TRP A 50 -4.39 -5.91 -1.53
C TRP A 50 -3.79 -6.84 -2.57
N LEU A 51 -3.51 -8.09 -2.19
CA LEU A 51 -3.35 -9.16 -3.16
C LEU A 51 -4.75 -9.64 -3.57
N VAL A 52 -5.11 -9.46 -4.83
CA VAL A 52 -6.42 -9.84 -5.37
C VAL A 52 -6.27 -10.80 -6.55
N SER A 53 -7.30 -11.63 -6.75
CA SER A 53 -7.38 -12.54 -7.88
C SER A 53 -8.68 -12.32 -8.64
N SER A 54 -8.68 -12.65 -9.94
CA SER A 54 -9.93 -12.77 -10.67
C SER A 54 -10.66 -14.04 -10.26
N VAL A 55 -12.00 -13.99 -10.23
CA VAL A 55 -12.85 -15.17 -9.99
C VAL A 55 -12.54 -16.30 -10.98
N LYS A 56 -12.19 -15.95 -12.23
CA LYS A 56 -11.81 -16.93 -13.26
C LYS A 56 -10.53 -17.69 -12.89
N LEU A 57 -9.50 -17.00 -12.39
CA LEU A 57 -8.25 -17.64 -11.98
C LEU A 57 -8.47 -18.56 -10.78
N LEU A 58 -9.20 -18.09 -9.76
CA LEU A 58 -9.54 -18.89 -8.57
C LEU A 58 -10.29 -20.18 -8.95
N ARG A 59 -11.30 -20.06 -9.81
CA ARG A 59 -12.10 -21.22 -10.26
C ARG A 59 -11.33 -22.16 -11.18
N ASP A 60 -10.72 -21.62 -12.24
CA ASP A 60 -10.16 -22.45 -13.32
C ASP A 60 -8.77 -22.99 -12.95
N ARG A 61 -8.03 -22.31 -12.06
CA ARG A 61 -6.63 -22.60 -11.71
C ARG A 61 -6.40 -22.50 -10.20
N HIS A 62 -7.28 -23.10 -9.42
CA HIS A 62 -7.27 -23.07 -7.95
C HIS A 62 -5.90 -23.38 -7.34
N ASP A 63 -5.26 -24.49 -7.73
CA ASP A 63 -3.94 -24.87 -7.20
C ASP A 63 -2.84 -23.83 -7.46
N LEU A 64 -2.93 -23.12 -8.59
CA LEU A 64 -1.99 -22.04 -8.90
C LEU A 64 -2.27 -20.81 -8.02
N ALA A 65 -3.54 -20.44 -7.87
CA ALA A 65 -3.94 -19.34 -7.00
C ALA A 65 -3.51 -19.61 -5.55
N LYS A 66 -3.70 -20.85 -5.06
CA LYS A 66 -3.22 -21.30 -3.77
C LYS A 66 -1.72 -21.11 -3.61
N LYS A 67 -0.91 -21.60 -4.56
CA LYS A 67 0.55 -21.46 -4.50
C LYS A 67 1.01 -20.02 -4.46
N ILE A 68 0.35 -19.12 -5.20
CA ILE A 68 0.67 -17.68 -5.19
C ILE A 68 0.34 -17.07 -3.83
N ALA A 69 -0.83 -17.40 -3.26
CA ALA A 69 -1.23 -16.92 -1.94
C ALA A 69 -0.27 -17.43 -0.84
N ASP A 70 0.04 -18.72 -0.83
CA ASP A 70 0.97 -19.33 0.12
C ASP A 70 2.38 -18.69 -0.01
N ALA A 71 2.87 -18.47 -1.23
CA ALA A 71 4.16 -17.79 -1.47
C ALA A 71 4.15 -16.34 -0.97
N ASN A 72 3.04 -15.61 -1.12
CA ASN A 72 2.92 -14.24 -0.60
C ASN A 72 2.95 -14.22 0.94
N VAL A 73 2.28 -15.17 1.60
CA VAL A 73 2.32 -15.35 3.06
C VAL A 73 3.74 -15.66 3.52
N GLU A 74 4.43 -16.60 2.86
CA GLU A 74 5.81 -16.97 3.17
C GLU A 74 6.77 -15.79 3.03
N LEU A 75 6.69 -15.07 1.90
CA LEU A 75 7.50 -13.88 1.65
C LEU A 75 7.23 -12.79 2.67
N THR A 76 5.98 -12.52 3.02
CA THR A 76 5.60 -11.52 4.03
C THR A 76 6.21 -11.86 5.39
N LYS A 77 6.10 -13.11 5.83
CA LYS A 77 6.74 -13.58 7.08
C LYS A 77 8.25 -13.51 7.02
N TRP A 78 8.85 -13.79 5.86
CA TRP A 78 10.30 -13.66 5.66
C TRP A 78 10.74 -12.19 5.76
N MET A 79 10.05 -11.26 5.12
CA MET A 79 10.37 -9.82 5.20
C MET A 79 10.25 -9.28 6.63
N GLN A 80 9.22 -9.71 7.37
CA GLN A 80 9.05 -9.33 8.78
C GLN A 80 10.24 -9.78 9.65
N ARG A 81 10.80 -10.98 9.39
CA ARG A 81 11.92 -11.55 10.14
C ARG A 81 13.30 -11.05 9.69
N ASN A 82 13.42 -10.63 8.43
CA ASN A 82 14.70 -10.27 7.79
C ASN A 82 14.66 -8.85 7.21
N GLN A 83 14.26 -7.87 8.03
CA GLN A 83 13.96 -6.52 7.54
C GLN A 83 15.14 -5.84 6.83
N GLU A 84 16.36 -5.94 7.36
CA GLU A 84 17.55 -5.34 6.75
C GLU A 84 17.83 -5.94 5.36
N GLU A 85 17.79 -7.27 5.25
CA GLU A 85 17.99 -7.96 3.98
C GLU A 85 16.87 -7.64 2.99
N ALA A 86 15.61 -7.62 3.44
CA ALA A 86 14.47 -7.25 2.61
C ALA A 86 14.57 -5.81 2.08
N GLN A 87 15.00 -4.85 2.91
CA GLN A 87 15.23 -3.47 2.49
C GLN A 87 16.37 -3.37 1.46
N LYS A 88 17.45 -4.11 1.65
CA LYS A 88 18.56 -4.16 0.70
C LYS A 88 18.10 -4.70 -0.66
N LEU A 89 17.41 -5.84 -0.67
CA LEU A 89 16.87 -6.43 -1.90
C LEU A 89 15.88 -5.48 -2.59
N LEU A 90 15.00 -4.83 -1.82
CA LEU A 90 14.07 -3.84 -2.36
C LEU A 90 14.82 -2.70 -3.08
N ILE A 91 15.88 -2.15 -2.48
CA ILE A 91 16.66 -1.06 -3.10
C ILE A 91 17.34 -1.54 -4.40
N GLU A 92 17.92 -2.74 -4.38
CA GLU A 92 18.56 -3.34 -5.56
C GLU A 92 17.55 -3.55 -6.71
N GLU A 93 16.38 -4.13 -6.41
CA GLU A 93 15.32 -4.37 -7.39
C GLU A 93 14.70 -3.05 -7.91
N LEU A 94 14.43 -2.08 -7.04
CA LEU A 94 13.94 -0.77 -7.45
C LEU A 94 14.92 -0.07 -8.39
N LYS A 95 16.22 -0.17 -8.13
CA LYS A 95 17.26 0.38 -9.01
C LYS A 95 17.31 -0.35 -10.35
N ALA A 96 17.18 -1.68 -10.35
CA ALA A 96 17.15 -2.46 -11.59
C ALA A 96 15.96 -2.08 -12.49
N GLU A 97 14.77 -1.94 -11.90
CA GLU A 97 13.53 -1.65 -12.62
C GLU A 97 13.41 -0.19 -13.06
N THR A 98 13.78 0.76 -12.20
CA THR A 98 13.56 2.19 -12.46
C THR A 98 14.80 2.94 -12.94
N ARG A 99 15.99 2.34 -12.76
CA ARG A 99 17.31 2.98 -12.95
C ARG A 99 17.55 4.19 -12.05
N ALA A 100 16.71 4.41 -11.03
CA ALA A 100 16.86 5.47 -10.05
C ALA A 100 17.57 4.95 -8.80
N ASP A 101 18.37 5.81 -8.17
CA ASP A 101 18.98 5.52 -6.88
C ASP A 101 18.00 5.84 -5.75
N PHE A 102 17.89 4.92 -4.79
CA PHE A 102 17.07 5.07 -3.58
C PHE A 102 17.98 5.09 -2.36
N ALA A 103 17.89 6.16 -1.57
CA ALA A 103 18.72 6.34 -0.40
C ALA A 103 18.31 5.33 0.70
N PRO A 104 19.24 4.52 1.25
CA PRO A 104 18.89 3.50 2.24
C PRO A 104 18.20 4.03 3.49
N ASP A 105 18.57 5.22 3.94
CA ASP A 105 17.96 5.91 5.08
C ASP A 105 16.50 6.28 4.81
N ALA A 106 16.16 6.70 3.58
CA ALA A 106 14.79 7.01 3.19
C ALA A 106 13.92 5.74 3.15
N VAL A 107 14.46 4.62 2.67
CA VAL A 107 13.77 3.33 2.69
C VAL A 107 13.56 2.85 4.13
N ALA A 108 14.59 2.96 4.98
CA ALA A 108 14.48 2.58 6.39
C ALA A 108 13.44 3.43 7.14
N GLN A 109 13.37 4.73 6.88
CA GLN A 109 12.37 5.62 7.47
C GLN A 109 10.95 5.24 7.03
N ALA A 110 10.74 5.02 5.73
CA ALA A 110 9.46 4.59 5.18
C ALA A 110 9.03 3.23 5.75
N TRP A 111 9.96 2.29 5.89
CA TRP A 111 9.70 0.94 6.40
C TRP A 111 9.07 0.94 7.80
N ASN A 112 9.44 1.90 8.66
CA ASN A 112 8.89 2.02 10.02
C ASN A 112 7.40 2.39 10.06
N ARG A 113 6.85 2.93 8.97
CA ARG A 113 5.42 3.27 8.86
C ARG A 113 4.61 2.22 8.09
N ILE A 114 5.27 1.20 7.54
CA ILE A 114 4.61 0.15 6.76
C ILE A 114 4.40 -1.09 7.64
N GLN A 115 3.13 -1.48 7.81
CA GLN A 115 2.79 -2.75 8.41
C GLN A 115 2.61 -3.81 7.33
N PHE A 116 3.61 -4.69 7.18
CA PHE A 116 3.47 -5.88 6.35
C PHE A 116 2.63 -6.92 7.09
N THR A 117 1.56 -7.41 6.48
CA THR A 117 0.73 -8.48 7.02
C THR A 117 0.11 -9.30 5.88
N SER A 118 -0.09 -10.59 6.14
CA SER A 118 -0.90 -11.46 5.28
C SER A 118 -2.34 -11.59 5.75
N ASP A 119 -2.66 -11.04 6.93
CA ASP A 119 -3.99 -11.12 7.52
C ASP A 119 -4.90 -10.08 6.88
N VAL A 120 -6.07 -10.53 6.42
CA VAL A 120 -7.10 -9.69 5.84
C VAL A 120 -8.17 -9.42 6.88
N SER A 121 -8.16 -8.21 7.47
CA SER A 121 -9.17 -7.82 8.46
C SER A 121 -10.52 -7.51 7.79
N LEU A 122 -11.53 -8.34 8.08
CA LEU A 122 -12.91 -8.13 7.60
C LEU A 122 -13.52 -6.82 8.14
N ASP A 123 -13.12 -6.39 9.34
CA ASP A 123 -13.58 -5.12 9.92
C ASP A 123 -13.03 -3.94 9.12
N LEU A 124 -11.76 -3.99 8.70
CA LEU A 124 -11.18 -2.96 7.85
C LEU A 124 -11.77 -2.97 6.43
N VAL A 125 -12.16 -4.14 5.90
CA VAL A 125 -12.95 -4.23 4.65
C VAL A 125 -14.27 -3.49 4.80
N ALA A 126 -15.02 -3.80 5.86
CA ALA A 126 -16.31 -3.18 6.12
C ALA A 126 -16.18 -1.68 6.32
N LYS A 127 -15.15 -1.24 7.06
CA LYS A 127 -14.81 0.18 7.21
C LYS A 127 -14.52 0.83 5.87
N SER A 128 -13.71 0.22 5.01
CA SER A 128 -13.36 0.77 3.69
C SER A 128 -14.58 0.96 2.79
N VAL A 129 -15.54 0.02 2.86
CA VAL A 129 -16.84 0.16 2.19
C VAL A 129 -17.66 1.31 2.77
N GLN A 130 -17.68 1.46 4.10
CA GLN A 130 -18.39 2.55 4.75
C GLN A 130 -17.78 3.91 4.43
N ASP A 131 -16.45 4.05 4.50
CA ASP A 131 -15.72 5.25 4.12
C ASP A 131 -16.05 5.65 2.66
N GLY A 132 -16.10 4.67 1.76
CA GLY A 132 -16.51 4.88 0.36
C GLY A 132 -17.96 5.35 0.19
N LYS A 133 -18.87 4.93 1.08
CA LYS A 133 -20.27 5.43 1.08
C LYS A 133 -20.36 6.83 1.65
N ASP A 134 -19.67 7.09 2.76
CA ASP A 134 -19.67 8.40 3.43
C ASP A 134 -19.05 9.48 2.53
N ALA A 135 -18.04 9.11 1.75
CA ALA A 135 -17.44 9.96 0.72
C ALA A 135 -18.28 10.05 -0.58
N GLY A 136 -19.36 9.28 -0.71
CA GLY A 136 -20.27 9.31 -1.85
C GLY A 136 -19.81 8.52 -3.09
N PHE A 137 -18.74 7.72 -2.99
CA PHE A 137 -18.22 6.88 -4.07
C PHE A 137 -18.98 5.56 -4.26
N LEU A 138 -19.55 5.01 -3.18
CA LEU A 138 -20.31 3.77 -3.20
C LEU A 138 -21.79 4.02 -2.90
N LYS A 139 -22.68 3.28 -3.57
CA LYS A 139 -24.14 3.36 -3.37
C LYS A 139 -24.72 1.98 -3.09
N GLY A 140 -25.76 1.92 -2.26
CA GLY A 140 -26.48 0.69 -1.96
C GLY A 140 -25.74 -0.25 -1.00
N SER A 141 -26.19 -1.50 -0.93
CA SER A 141 -25.52 -2.56 -0.17
C SER A 141 -24.35 -3.13 -0.97
N THR A 142 -23.15 -3.12 -0.38
CA THR A 142 -21.99 -3.85 -0.89
C THR A 142 -21.84 -5.11 -0.06
N ASP A 143 -22.11 -6.27 -0.65
CA ASP A 143 -21.88 -7.56 0.02
C ASP A 143 -20.37 -7.88 -0.01
N THR A 144 -19.75 -7.89 1.18
CA THR A 144 -18.33 -8.19 1.34
C THR A 144 -18.06 -9.63 1.78
N SER A 145 -19.11 -10.43 2.02
CA SER A 145 -19.00 -11.78 2.58
C SER A 145 -18.21 -12.76 1.70
N LYS A 146 -18.05 -12.45 0.40
CA LYS A 146 -17.32 -13.27 -0.58
C LYS A 146 -16.06 -12.59 -1.13
N LEU A 147 -15.60 -11.50 -0.51
CA LEU A 147 -14.39 -10.79 -0.96
C LEU A 147 -13.10 -11.45 -0.50
N VAL A 148 -13.16 -12.26 0.57
CA VAL A 148 -12.01 -12.94 1.14
C VAL A 148 -12.19 -14.45 0.98
N GLU A 149 -11.21 -15.08 0.34
CA GLU A 149 -11.16 -16.51 0.12
C GLU A 149 -9.75 -17.00 0.42
N THR A 150 -9.64 -18.15 1.08
CA THR A 150 -8.37 -18.84 1.32
C THR A 150 -8.29 -20.04 0.38
N PRO A 151 -7.68 -19.88 -0.81
CA PRO A 151 -7.51 -20.98 -1.76
C PRO A 151 -6.57 -22.08 -1.27
#